data_AF-A0AAW9EVB4-F1
#
_entry.id   AF-A0AAW9EVB4-F1
#
_cell.length_a   1.000
_cell.length_b   1.000
_cell.length_c   1.000
_cell.angle_alpha   90.00
_cell.angle_beta   90.00
_cell.angle_gamma   90.00
#
_symmetry.space_group_name_H-M   'P 1'
#
loop_
_entity.id
_entity.type
_entity.pdbx_description
1 polymer ?
#
loop_
_entity_poly.entity_id
_entity_poly.type
_entity_poly.pdbx_seq_one_letter_code
_entity_poly.pdbx_strand_id
1 'polypeptide(L)'
;LYVSGIKKNSSLFIAMLEKLRRHYRRAKTITLILDNYIIHKSKQTERWLKKNPKFCLVFQPVYSPWVNHIERLWHKLHETITRNHQCRGMANLLARVKHFMDTVSPFPGNGYGTAKV
;
A
#
# COMPACT_ATOMS: atom_id res chain seq x y z
N LEU A 1 -3.07 4.01 6.67
CA LEU A 1 -1.68 4.52 6.82
C LEU A 1 -1.04 4.64 5.45
N TYR A 2 -0.75 5.86 4.97
CA TYR A 2 -0.16 6.07 3.63
C TYR A 2 0.77 7.29 3.62
N VAL A 3 1.60 7.41 2.57
CA VAL A 3 2.41 8.59 2.28
C VAL A 3 2.04 9.14 0.90
N SER A 4 2.18 10.44 0.70
CA SER A 4 1.80 11.12 -0.53
C SER A 4 3.03 11.71 -1.21
N GLY A 5 3.05 11.67 -2.55
CA GLY A 5 4.10 12.26 -3.37
C GLY A 5 3.64 12.37 -4.81
N ILE A 6 4.25 13.28 -5.57
CA ILE A 6 3.90 13.54 -6.98
C ILE A 6 4.25 12.34 -7.87
N LYS A 7 5.30 11.59 -7.53
CA LYS A 7 5.75 10.39 -8.24
C LYS A 7 6.19 9.30 -7.29
N LYS A 8 6.02 8.04 -7.70
CA LYS A 8 6.58 6.89 -6.98
C LYS A 8 8.10 6.85 -7.20
N ASN A 9 8.86 6.85 -6.11
CA ASN A 9 10.31 6.75 -6.13
C ASN A 9 10.81 6.11 -4.82
N SER A 10 12.11 5.80 -4.77
CA SER A 10 12.74 5.18 -3.61
C SER A 10 12.61 5.99 -2.33
N SER A 11 12.73 7.32 -2.39
CA SER A 11 12.54 8.20 -1.22
C SER A 11 11.12 8.12 -0.66
N LEU A 12 10.09 8.09 -1.52
CA LEU A 12 8.70 7.93 -1.10
C LEU A 12 8.46 6.56 -0.46
N PHE A 13 9.08 5.51 -1.01
CA PHE A 13 9.03 4.17 -0.41
C PHE A 13 9.69 4.15 0.97
N ILE A 14 10.88 4.74 1.12
CA ILE A 14 11.56 4.87 2.42
C ILE A 14 10.70 5.65 3.43
N ALA A 15 10.06 6.74 3.01
CA ALA A 15 9.14 7.48 3.88
C ALA A 15 7.96 6.62 4.36
N MET A 16 7.45 5.72 3.51
CA MET A 16 6.44 4.73 3.91
C MET A 16 6.99 3.74 4.94
N LEU A 17 8.21 3.22 4.74
CA LEU A 17 8.87 2.33 5.70
C LEU A 17 9.08 3.01 7.06
N GLU A 18 9.47 4.28 7.08
CA GLU A 18 9.61 5.05 8.32
C GLU A 18 8.27 5.26 9.03
N LYS A 19 7.19 5.48 8.27
CA LYS A 19 5.84 5.60 8.82
C LYS A 19 5.38 4.28 9.43
N LEU A 20 5.63 3.16 8.76
CA LEU A 20 5.37 1.81 9.28
C LEU A 20 6.21 1.51 10.53
N ARG A 21 7.50 1.85 10.52
CA ARG A 21 8.40 1.66 11.67
C ARG A 21 7.89 2.39 12.92
N ARG A 22 7.40 3.62 12.74
CA ARG A 22 6.81 4.45 13.82
C ARG A 22 5.48 3.89 14.31
N HIS A 23 4.60 3.52 13.38
CA HIS A 23 3.28 3.00 13.73
C HIS A 23 3.36 1.64 14.44
N TYR A 24 4.19 0.73 13.93
CA TYR A 24 4.43 -0.59 14.52
C TYR A 24 5.70 -0.60 15.39
N ARG A 25 5.90 0.41 16.25
CA ARG A 25 7.13 0.56 17.05
C ARG A 25 7.46 -0.68 17.89
N ARG A 26 6.43 -1.36 18.43
CA ARG A 26 6.57 -2.53 19.31
C ARG A 26 6.80 -3.86 18.58
N ALA A 27 6.55 -3.93 17.27
CA ALA A 27 6.79 -5.17 16.52
C ALA A 27 8.28 -5.55 16.58
N LYS A 28 8.61 -6.84 16.68
CA LYS A 28 10.01 -7.30 16.58
C LYS A 28 10.48 -7.30 15.12
N THR A 29 9.60 -7.74 14.23
CA THR A 29 9.83 -7.84 12.78
C THR A 29 8.62 -7.31 12.03
N ILE A 30 8.84 -6.70 10.87
CA ILE A 30 7.81 -6.27 9.93
C ILE A 30 8.11 -6.94 8.59
N THR A 31 7.30 -7.92 8.21
CA THR A 31 7.39 -8.58 6.92
C THR A 31 6.53 -7.85 5.90
N LEU A 32 7.12 -7.42 4.80
CA LEU A 32 6.44 -6.74 3.70
C LEU A 32 6.43 -7.66 2.48
N ILE A 33 5.23 -7.99 2.01
CA ILE A 33 5.03 -8.69 0.75
C ILE A 33 4.92 -7.63 -0.34
N LEU A 34 5.81 -7.68 -1.33
CA LEU A 34 5.96 -6.64 -2.35
C LEU A 34 5.95 -7.23 -3.76
N ASP A 35 5.54 -6.41 -4.72
CA ASP A 35 5.79 -6.66 -6.14
C ASP A 35 7.29 -6.43 -6.46
N ASN A 36 7.67 -6.66 -7.72
CA ASN A 36 9.05 -6.53 -8.16
C ASN A 36 9.45 -5.11 -8.62
N TYR A 37 8.73 -4.06 -8.17
CA TYR A 37 9.04 -2.71 -8.63
C TYR A 37 10.46 -2.26 -8.24
N ILE A 38 11.18 -1.64 -9.18
CA ILE A 38 12.63 -1.38 -9.09
C ILE A 38 13.01 -0.52 -7.88
N ILE A 39 12.11 0.33 -7.39
CA ILE A 39 12.38 1.19 -6.23
C ILE A 39 12.64 0.38 -4.96
N HIS A 40 12.05 -0.83 -4.84
CA HIS A 40 12.22 -1.70 -3.67
C HIS A 40 13.63 -2.30 -3.60
N LYS A 41 14.31 -2.38 -4.74
CA LYS A 41 15.68 -2.94 -4.91
C LYS A 41 16.71 -1.87 -5.23
N SER A 42 16.37 -0.58 -5.11
CA SER A 42 17.32 0.49 -5.39
C SER A 42 18.43 0.55 -4.35
N LYS A 43 19.64 0.99 -4.74
CA LYS A 43 20.77 1.19 -3.82
C LYS A 43 20.41 2.04 -2.60
N GLN A 44 19.53 3.04 -2.79
CA GLN A 44 19.05 3.90 -1.70
C GLN A 44 18.21 3.10 -0.68
N THR A 45 17.27 2.29 -1.18
CA THR A 45 16.41 1.43 -0.37
C THR A 45 17.21 0.37 0.38
N GLU A 46 18.14 -0.31 -0.30
CA GLU A 46 19.00 -1.33 0.31
C GLU A 46 19.86 -0.74 1.44
N ARG A 47 20.46 0.44 1.22
CA ARG A 47 21.23 1.15 2.27
C ARG A 47 20.36 1.48 3.49
N TRP A 48 19.10 1.85 3.28
CA TRP A 48 18.17 2.12 4.37
C TRP A 48 17.79 0.84 5.12
N LEU A 49 17.50 -0.26 4.40
CA LEU A 49 17.15 -1.55 5.00
C LEU A 49 18.29 -2.14 5.83
N LYS A 50 19.55 -1.98 5.38
CA LYS A 50 20.74 -2.37 6.17
C LYS A 50 20.81 -1.69 7.54
N LYS A 51 20.31 -0.45 7.65
CA LYS A 51 20.22 0.29 8.91
C LYS A 51 18.95 -0.03 9.71
N ASN A 52 18.01 -0.77 9.13
CA ASN A 52 16.69 -1.06 9.71
C ASN A 52 16.38 -2.57 9.59
N PRO A 53 17.10 -3.44 10.32
CA PRO A 53 16.99 -4.91 10.18
C PRO A 53 15.63 -5.48 10.59
N LYS A 54 14.76 -4.66 11.18
CA LYS A 54 13.37 -5.02 11.51
C LYS A 54 12.52 -5.33 10.28
N PHE A 55 12.89 -4.86 9.10
CA PHE A 55 12.13 -5.09 7.87
C PHE A 55 12.62 -6.33 7.13
N CYS A 56 11.71 -7.26 6.87
CA CYS A 56 11.92 -8.40 5.99
C CYS A 56 11.10 -8.18 4.72
N LEU A 57 11.74 -8.17 3.56
CA LEU A 57 11.04 -8.03 2.27
C LEU A 57 10.89 -9.39 1.61
N VAL A 58 9.65 -9.73 1.27
CA VAL A 58 9.30 -10.94 0.51
C VAL A 58 8.73 -10.50 -0.84
N PHE A 59 9.38 -10.92 -1.92
CA PHE A 59 8.97 -10.56 -3.27
C PHE A 59 8.08 -11.64 -3.87
N GLN A 60 7.01 -11.22 -4.54
CA GLN A 60 6.13 -12.13 -5.27
C GLN A 60 6.81 -12.65 -6.54
N PRO A 61 6.38 -13.81 -7.07
CA PRO A 61 6.84 -14.30 -8.37
C PRO A 61 6.57 -13.27 -9.48
N VAL A 62 7.48 -13.20 -10.45
CA VAL A 62 7.36 -12.27 -11.57
C VAL A 62 6.15 -12.66 -12.43
N TYR A 63 5.47 -11.65 -13.00
CA TYR A 63 4.27 -11.82 -13.85
C TYR A 63 3.13 -12.61 -13.21
N SER A 64 3.04 -12.61 -11.87
CA SER A 64 2.01 -13.34 -11.12
C SER A 64 1.05 -12.40 -10.37
N PRO A 65 0.29 -11.51 -11.05
CA PRO A 65 -0.60 -10.55 -10.37
C PRO A 65 -1.72 -11.24 -9.57
N TRP A 66 -2.12 -12.46 -9.92
CA TRP A 66 -3.15 -13.21 -9.19
C TRP A 66 -2.76 -13.57 -7.75
N VAL A 67 -1.46 -13.66 -7.44
CA VAL A 67 -1.00 -13.87 -6.06
C VAL A 67 -0.99 -12.58 -5.25
N ASN A 68 -1.16 -11.43 -5.90
CA ASN A 68 -1.11 -10.14 -5.25
C ASN A 68 -2.49 -9.71 -4.79
N HIS A 69 -2.76 -9.88 -3.49
CA HIS A 69 -4.06 -9.54 -2.89
C HIS A 69 -4.47 -8.08 -3.11
N ILE A 70 -3.51 -7.16 -3.30
CA ILE A 70 -3.84 -5.75 -3.57
C ILE A 70 -4.56 -5.58 -4.92
N GLU A 71 -4.35 -6.48 -5.89
CA GLU A 71 -5.02 -6.42 -7.20
C GLU A 71 -6.54 -6.60 -7.06
N ARG A 72 -7.00 -7.39 -6.09
CA ARG A 72 -8.44 -7.52 -5.77
C ARG A 72 -9.02 -6.21 -5.26
N LEU A 73 -8.26 -5.48 -4.43
CA LEU A 73 -8.65 -4.17 -3.95
C LEU A 73 -8.71 -3.15 -5.10
N TRP A 74 -7.71 -3.16 -5.99
CA TRP A 74 -7.71 -2.30 -7.17
C TRP A 74 -8.84 -2.61 -8.15
N HIS A 75 -9.14 -3.88 -8.36
CA HIS A 75 -10.30 -4.28 -9.15
C HIS A 75 -11.60 -3.74 -8.53
N LYS A 76 -11.80 -3.91 -7.21
CA LYS A 76 -12.99 -3.38 -6.54
C LYS A 76 -13.06 -1.84 -6.60
N LEU A 77 -11.92 -1.16 -6.46
CA LEU A 77 -11.82 0.28 -6.65
C LEU A 77 -12.25 0.67 -8.05
N HIS A 78 -11.74 -0.04 -9.07
CA HIS A 78 -12.07 0.23 -10.46
C HIS A 78 -13.57 0.09 -10.73
N GLU A 79 -14.17 -1.01 -10.29
CA GLU A 79 -15.62 -1.25 -10.40
C GLU A 79 -16.44 -0.15 -9.75
N THR A 80 -16.01 0.31 -8.57
CA THR A 80 -16.81 1.24 -7.74
C THR A 80 -16.64 2.69 -8.18
N ILE A 81 -15.46 3.10 -8.66
CA ILE A 81 -15.12 4.50 -8.86
C ILE A 81 -14.94 4.89 -10.31
N THR A 82 -14.44 4.00 -11.17
CA THR A 82 -13.97 4.40 -12.51
C THR A 82 -14.64 3.68 -13.67
N ARG A 83 -15.20 2.48 -13.48
CA ARG A 83 -15.75 1.68 -14.58
C ARG A 83 -16.91 2.39 -15.29
N ASN A 84 -17.81 3.02 -14.53
CA ASN A 84 -19.02 3.67 -15.06
C ASN A 84 -19.22 5.10 -14.51
N HIS A 85 -18.17 5.75 -14.00
CA HIS A 85 -18.26 7.10 -13.48
C HIS A 85 -17.24 8.02 -14.12
N GLN A 86 -17.71 9.14 -14.68
CA GLN A 86 -16.83 10.20 -15.14
C GLN A 86 -16.52 11.15 -13.97
N CYS A 87 -15.24 11.30 -13.66
CA CYS A 87 -14.77 12.32 -12.73
C CYS A 87 -14.39 13.56 -13.54
N ARG A 88 -15.04 14.70 -13.27
CA ARG A 88 -14.77 15.99 -13.94
C ARG A 88 -13.32 16.49 -13.81
N GLY A 89 -12.53 15.93 -12.90
CA GLY A 89 -11.12 16.27 -12.71
C GLY A 89 -10.43 15.41 -11.66
N MET A 90 -9.10 15.52 -11.60
CA MET A 90 -8.24 14.73 -10.71
C MET A 90 -8.61 14.88 -9.23
N ALA A 91 -8.95 16.09 -8.77
CA ALA A 91 -9.31 16.32 -7.38
C ALA A 91 -10.55 15.52 -6.94
N ASN A 92 -11.59 15.46 -7.79
CA ASN A 92 -12.80 14.68 -7.52
C ASN A 92 -12.50 13.17 -7.53
N LEU A 93 -11.66 12.70 -8.47
CA LEU A 93 -11.22 11.31 -8.49
C LEU A 93 -10.47 10.94 -7.20
N LEU A 94 -9.52 11.77 -6.78
CA LEU A 94 -8.75 11.55 -5.55
C LEU A 94 -9.64 11.57 -4.31
N ALA A 95 -10.64 12.46 -4.25
CA ALA A 95 -11.60 12.51 -3.16
C ALA A 95 -12.43 11.21 -3.08
N ARG A 96 -12.91 10.70 -4.22
CA ARG A 96 -13.62 9.41 -4.30
C ARG A 96 -12.73 8.23 -3.91
N VAL A 97 -11.50 8.19 -4.40
CA VAL A 97 -10.52 7.16 -4.04
C VAL A 97 -10.24 7.19 -2.54
N LYS A 98 -10.03 8.37 -1.95
CA LYS A 98 -9.81 8.51 -0.51
C LYS A 98 -11.01 8.00 0.28
N HIS A 99 -12.21 8.43 -0.09
CA HIS A 99 -13.45 7.95 0.54
C HIS A 99 -13.59 6.43 0.43
N PHE A 100 -13.36 5.86 -0.76
CA PHE A 100 -13.36 4.41 -0.94
C PHE A 100 -12.35 3.72 -0.02
N MET A 101 -11.11 4.18 0.03
CA MET A 101 -10.06 3.60 0.88
C MET A 101 -10.40 3.68 2.37
N ASP A 102 -11.08 4.74 2.81
CA ASP A 102 -11.56 4.88 4.18
C ASP A 102 -12.71 3.89 4.48
N THR A 103 -13.61 3.67 3.51
CA THR A 103 -14.77 2.78 3.65
C THR A 103 -14.42 1.29 3.54
N VAL A 104 -13.55 0.92 2.59
CA VAL A 104 -13.20 -0.49 2.32
C VAL A 104 -12.05 -1.00 3.16
N SER A 105 -11.46 -0.18 4.05
CA SER A 105 -10.30 -0.54 4.87
C SER A 105 -10.54 -1.90 5.55
N PRO A 106 -9.98 -3.00 5.02
CA PRO A 106 -10.42 -4.34 5.38
C PRO A 106 -9.51 -4.95 6.46
N PHE A 107 -8.77 -4.13 7.20
CA PHE A 107 -8.00 -4.62 8.33
C PHE A 107 -8.74 -4.31 9.64
N PRO A 108 -9.42 -5.30 10.24
CA PRO A 108 -9.84 -5.24 11.62
C PRO A 108 -8.57 -5.31 12.48
N GLY A 109 -7.92 -4.15 12.66
CA GLY A 109 -6.87 -4.01 13.66
C GLY A 109 -7.38 -4.17 15.09
N ASN A 110 -8.70 -4.32 15.32
CA ASN A 110 -9.28 -4.60 16.63
C ASN A 110 -10.77 -5.01 16.60
N GLY A 111 -11.19 -6.01 15.81
CA GLY A 111 -12.57 -6.50 15.93
C GLY A 111 -12.95 -7.61 14.96
N TYR A 112 -13.35 -8.76 15.49
CA TYR A 112 -14.07 -9.78 14.73
C TYR A 112 -15.32 -9.18 14.09
N GLY A 113 -15.65 -9.67 12.90
CA GLY A 113 -16.51 -8.99 11.94
C GLY A 113 -17.91 -8.63 12.43
N THR A 114 -18.44 -7.56 11.85
CA THR A 114 -19.79 -7.51 11.31
C THR A 114 -19.82 -6.43 10.24
N ALA A 115 -20.06 -6.81 8.99
CA ALA A 115 -20.63 -5.88 8.03
C ALA A 115 -22.10 -5.67 8.43
N LYS A 116 -22.43 -4.46 8.87
CA LYS A 116 -23.74 -3.83 8.71
C LYS A 116 -23.45 -2.66 7.77
N VAL A 117 -24.10 -2.48 6.62
CA VAL A 117 -25.52 -2.54 6.27
C VAL A 117 -25.64 -3.01 4.82
#